data_AF-A0A424P5S2-F1
#
_entry.id   AF-A0A424P5S2-F1
#
_cell.length_a   1.000
_cell.length_b   1.000
_cell.length_c   1.000
_cell.angle_alpha   90.00
_cell.angle_beta   90.00
_cell.angle_gamma   90.00
#
_symmetry.space_group_name_H-M   'P 1'
#
loop_
_entity.id
_entity.type
_entity.pdbx_description
1 polymer ?
#
loop_
_entity_poly.entity_id
_entity_poly.type
_entity_poly.pdbx_seq_one_letter_code
_entity_poly.pdbx_strand_id
1 'polypeptide(L)'
;MYFKNKFHNFQIVFIIIFFTKCDSFKKFEIIEKFNISLRYDPIQIDNINENDFFLLDSIKIIHQKKSTTSTNKYKLIIPTPVYYIDKIEKKEFSNKTNSIDLAIRIYEHLKLHKKYQISNPKSIFSVGLINIKRNDGEKIIVKKKHLYPLLINN
;
A
#
# COMPACT_ATOMS: atom_id res chain seq x y z
N MET A 1 30.09 59.89 20.86
CA MET A 1 28.89 59.68 21.70
C MET A 1 27.77 60.52 21.09
N TYR A 2 26.61 59.90 20.78
CA TYR A 2 25.43 60.45 20.05
C TYR A 2 25.68 60.84 18.57
N PHE A 3 24.79 60.69 17.58
CA PHE A 3 23.66 59.80 17.24
C PHE A 3 23.28 60.17 15.78
N LYS A 4 22.66 59.25 15.01
CA LYS A 4 21.86 59.49 13.77
C LYS A 4 22.66 59.91 12.51
N ASN A 5 22.34 59.49 11.29
CA ASN A 5 21.01 59.34 10.71
C ASN A 5 21.03 58.58 9.36
N LYS A 6 19.91 57.90 9.09
CA LYS A 6 19.20 57.75 7.80
C LYS A 6 19.99 57.40 6.54
N PHE A 7 19.73 56.21 5.98
CA PHE A 7 19.44 56.01 4.55
C PHE A 7 18.50 54.80 4.45
N HIS A 8 17.20 55.04 4.23
CA HIS A 8 16.50 55.12 2.94
C HIS A 8 15.91 53.77 2.51
N ASN A 9 14.58 53.78 2.38
CA ASN A 9 13.75 52.77 1.77
C ASN A 9 14.36 52.27 0.45
N PHE A 10 14.51 50.96 0.31
CA PHE A 10 14.49 50.33 -1.01
C PHE A 10 13.76 48.99 -0.91
N GLN A 11 12.47 49.05 -1.24
CA GLN A 11 11.70 47.87 -1.60
C GLN A 11 12.36 47.23 -2.82
N ILE A 12 12.91 46.03 -2.67
CA ILE A 12 12.97 45.06 -3.76
C ILE A 12 12.40 43.76 -3.22
N VAL A 13 11.10 43.62 -3.48
CA VAL A 13 10.45 42.34 -3.70
C VAL A 13 11.20 41.67 -4.86
N PHE A 14 11.93 40.60 -4.59
CA PHE A 14 12.21 39.59 -5.60
C PHE A 14 11.86 38.23 -5.03
N ILE A 15 10.57 37.93 -5.18
CA ILE A 15 10.02 36.59 -5.24
C ILE A 15 10.81 35.85 -6.34
N ILE A 16 11.75 35.01 -5.93
CA ILE A 16 12.09 33.82 -6.70
C ILE A 16 11.72 32.66 -5.81
N ILE A 17 10.41 32.39 -5.76
CA ILE A 17 9.97 31.06 -5.43
C ILE A 17 10.45 30.19 -6.59
N PHE A 18 11.61 29.57 -6.43
CA PHE A 18 11.92 28.34 -7.12
C PHE A 18 10.93 27.29 -6.60
N PHE A 19 9.70 27.34 -7.10
CA PHE A 19 8.85 26.17 -7.18
C PHE A 19 9.52 25.27 -8.21
N THR A 20 10.53 24.53 -7.76
CA THR A 20 10.87 23.24 -8.36
C THR A 20 9.65 22.34 -8.14
N LYS A 21 8.62 22.55 -8.96
CA LYS A 21 7.68 21.47 -9.28
C LYS A 21 8.52 20.39 -9.95
N CYS A 22 8.96 19.41 -9.17
CA CYS A 22 8.85 18.00 -9.53
C CYS A 22 9.18 17.12 -8.32
N ASP A 23 8.27 17.09 -7.34
CA ASP A 23 8.16 15.93 -6.46
C ASP A 23 6.68 15.65 -6.19
N SER A 24 5.95 15.27 -7.26
CA SER A 24 4.68 14.55 -7.12
C SER A 24 4.88 13.10 -6.66
N PHE A 25 6.06 12.78 -6.12
CA PHE A 25 6.50 11.44 -5.77
C PHE A 25 5.91 10.97 -4.43
N LYS A 26 4.93 10.07 -4.53
CA LYS A 26 4.48 9.14 -3.48
C LYS A 26 3.79 9.76 -2.26
N LYS A 27 2.72 10.53 -2.46
CA LYS A 27 1.76 10.75 -1.37
C LYS A 27 1.16 9.41 -0.94
N PHE A 28 1.48 9.00 0.28
CA PHE A 28 0.79 7.90 0.94
C PHE A 28 -0.56 8.41 1.43
N GLU A 29 -1.59 7.60 1.19
CA GLU A 29 -2.91 7.76 1.75
C GLU A 29 -2.99 6.96 3.06
N ILE A 30 -3.61 7.53 4.09
CA ILE A 30 -3.89 6.88 5.37
C ILE A 30 -5.39 6.81 5.53
N ILE A 31 -5.91 5.61 5.78
CA ILE A 31 -7.33 5.33 5.96
C ILE A 31 -7.52 4.72 7.36
N GLU A 32 -8.43 5.29 8.14
CA GLU A 32 -8.70 4.86 9.52
C GLU A 32 -10.19 4.57 9.71
N LYS A 33 -10.54 3.30 9.95
CA LYS A 33 -11.94 2.86 10.02
C LYS A 33 -12.11 1.69 11.00
N PHE A 34 -13.28 1.59 11.64
CA PHE A 34 -13.59 0.48 12.56
C PHE A 34 -13.83 -0.85 11.83
N ASN A 35 -14.54 -0.79 10.71
CA ASN A 35 -14.76 -1.92 9.81
C ASN A 35 -14.20 -1.53 8.44
N ILE A 36 -13.46 -2.43 7.80
CA ILE A 36 -13.00 -2.23 6.43
C ILE A 36 -13.24 -3.46 5.57
N SER A 37 -13.54 -3.16 4.31
CA SER A 37 -13.64 -4.13 3.23
C SER A 37 -12.43 -3.92 2.30
N LEU A 38 -11.48 -4.87 2.28
CA LEU A 38 -10.29 -4.84 1.44
C LEU A 38 -10.49 -5.68 0.18
N ARG A 39 -10.17 -5.13 -1.00
CA ARG A 39 -10.18 -5.87 -2.26
C ARG A 39 -9.18 -5.28 -3.24
N TYR A 40 -8.41 -6.11 -3.93
CA TYR A 40 -7.60 -5.63 -5.05
C TYR A 40 -8.51 -5.26 -6.23
N ASP A 41 -8.24 -4.11 -6.86
CA ASP A 41 -8.93 -3.73 -8.10
C ASP A 41 -8.51 -4.70 -9.22
N PRO A 42 -9.42 -5.55 -9.72
CA PRO A 42 -9.06 -6.55 -10.74
C PRO A 42 -8.64 -5.91 -12.07
N ILE A 43 -9.03 -4.66 -12.35
CA ILE A 43 -8.68 -3.95 -13.59
C ILE A 43 -7.24 -3.42 -13.50
N GLN A 44 -6.81 -3.01 -12.31
CA GLN A 44 -5.51 -2.35 -12.10
C GLN A 44 -4.50 -3.25 -11.38
N ILE A 45 -4.83 -4.51 -11.12
CA ILE A 45 -3.98 -5.42 -10.33
C ILE A 45 -2.61 -5.61 -10.96
N ASP A 46 -2.52 -5.62 -12.29
CA ASP A 46 -1.27 -5.79 -13.03
C ASP A 46 -0.32 -4.59 -12.86
N ASN A 47 -0.78 -3.47 -12.29
CA ASN A 47 0.05 -2.30 -11.98
C ASN A 47 0.91 -2.48 -10.72
N ILE A 48 0.73 -3.57 -9.97
CA ILE A 48 1.54 -3.86 -8.78
C ILE A 48 2.93 -4.36 -9.21
N ASN A 49 3.96 -3.61 -8.84
CA ASN A 49 5.34 -3.95 -9.15
C ASN A 49 6.04 -4.69 -8.02
N GLU A 50 7.22 -5.23 -8.33
CA GLU A 50 8.11 -5.80 -7.32
C GLU A 50 8.48 -4.75 -6.26
N ASN A 51 8.42 -5.15 -4.99
CA ASN A 51 8.62 -4.34 -3.79
C ASN A 51 7.55 -3.27 -3.51
N ASP A 52 6.46 -3.22 -4.29
CA ASP A 52 5.29 -2.45 -3.87
C ASP A 52 4.68 -3.05 -2.60
N PHE A 53 4.10 -2.17 -1.77
CA PHE A 53 3.59 -2.55 -0.47
C PHE A 53 2.48 -1.63 0.02
N PHE A 54 1.71 -2.13 0.99
CA PHE A 54 0.87 -1.34 1.87
C PHE A 54 1.04 -1.81 3.32
N LEU A 55 0.60 -0.99 4.26
CA LEU A 55 0.57 -1.32 5.69
C LEU A 55 -0.87 -1.51 6.13
N LEU A 56 -1.10 -2.55 6.92
CA LEU A 56 -2.35 -2.81 7.64
C LEU A 56 -2.00 -2.91 9.13
N ASP A 57 -2.30 -1.85 9.87
CA ASP A 57 -1.76 -1.58 11.20
C ASP A 57 -0.22 -1.72 11.21
N SER A 58 0.31 -2.68 11.99
CA SER A 58 1.75 -2.97 12.08
C SER A 58 2.22 -4.03 11.09
N ILE A 59 1.33 -4.56 10.23
CA ILE A 59 1.66 -5.60 9.25
C ILE A 59 2.06 -4.90 7.94
N LYS A 60 3.25 -5.20 7.44
CA LYS A 60 3.72 -4.76 6.12
C LYS A 60 3.49 -5.86 5.08
N ILE A 61 2.58 -5.63 4.13
CA ILE A 61 2.31 -6.54 3.03
C ILE A 61 3.12 -6.11 1.81
N ILE A 62 4.05 -6.94 1.34
CA ILE A 62 5.01 -6.60 0.26
C ILE A 62 4.88 -7.60 -0.90
N HIS A 63 4.91 -7.10 -2.13
CA HIS A 63 4.94 -7.93 -3.34
C HIS A 63 6.36 -8.29 -3.76
N GLN A 64 6.61 -9.57 -4.05
CA GLN A 64 7.90 -10.06 -4.58
C GLN A 64 7.69 -11.10 -5.68
N LYS A 65 8.58 -11.16 -6.67
CA LYS A 65 8.49 -12.13 -7.78
C LYS A 65 8.68 -13.57 -7.31
N LYS A 66 9.61 -13.79 -6.38
CA LYS A 66 9.79 -15.09 -5.72
C LYS A 66 8.90 -15.15 -4.50
N SER A 67 7.96 -16.09 -4.49
CA SER A 67 7.18 -16.45 -3.30
C SER A 67 8.11 -17.10 -2.27
N THR A 68 8.97 -16.31 -1.62
CA THR A 68 9.60 -16.76 -0.39
C THR A 68 8.52 -16.70 0.69
N THR A 69 8.19 -17.86 1.27
CA THR A 69 7.23 -18.02 2.36
C THR A 69 7.80 -17.49 3.69
N SER A 70 8.52 -16.37 3.66
CA SER A 70 8.96 -15.66 4.86
C SER A 70 7.77 -14.88 5.42
N THR A 71 7.03 -15.53 6.30
CA THR A 71 5.96 -14.89 7.09
C THR A 71 6.48 -14.61 8.50
N ASN A 72 6.47 -13.33 8.89
CA ASN A 72 6.62 -12.91 10.28
C ASN A 72 5.33 -12.18 10.67
N LYS A 73 4.95 -12.20 11.95
CA LYS A 73 3.84 -11.43 12.51
C LYS A 73 3.72 -10.01 11.93
N TYR A 74 4.83 -9.30 11.71
CA TYR A 74 4.79 -7.90 11.21
C TYR A 74 5.02 -7.75 9.71
N LYS A 75 5.22 -8.84 8.97
CA LYS A 75 5.58 -8.80 7.55
C LYS A 75 5.01 -10.01 6.81
N LEU A 76 4.26 -9.71 5.76
CA LEU A 76 3.74 -10.70 4.81
C LEU A 76 4.34 -10.43 3.43
N ILE A 77 4.96 -11.44 2.84
CA ILE A 77 5.42 -11.41 1.44
C ILE A 77 4.40 -12.18 0.59
N ILE A 78 3.86 -11.53 -0.43
CA ILE A 78 2.94 -12.12 -1.41
C ILE A 78 3.51 -11.98 -2.83
N PRO A 79 3.13 -12.84 -3.78
CA PRO A 79 3.62 -12.74 -5.14
C PRO A 79 3.21 -11.42 -5.82
N THR A 80 4.03 -10.92 -6.75
CA THR A 80 3.59 -9.92 -7.73
C THR A 80 2.53 -10.54 -8.67
N PRO A 81 1.47 -9.81 -9.05
CA PRO A 81 0.42 -10.33 -9.93
C PRO A 81 0.92 -10.83 -11.28
N VAL A 82 1.90 -10.15 -11.87
CA VAL A 82 2.54 -10.56 -13.12
C VAL A 82 4.05 -10.52 -12.94
N TYR A 83 4.73 -11.62 -13.30
CA TYR A 83 6.18 -11.61 -13.47
C TYR A 83 6.62 -12.58 -14.56
N TYR A 84 7.68 -12.20 -15.27
CA TYR A 84 8.32 -13.00 -16.31
C TYR A 84 9.50 -13.77 -15.71
N ILE A 85 9.48 -15.09 -15.85
CA ILE A 85 10.61 -15.96 -15.53
C ILE A 85 11.36 -16.19 -16.84
N ASP A 86 12.57 -15.62 -16.91
CA ASP A 86 13.49 -15.97 -17.98
C ASP A 86 14.29 -17.23 -17.61
N LYS A 87 14.43 -18.09 -18.63
CA LYS A 87 15.31 -19.27 -18.75
C LYS A 87 14.69 -20.63 -18.43
N ILE A 88 13.78 -21.05 -19.30
CA ILE A 88 13.84 -22.40 -19.89
C ILE A 88 13.93 -22.19 -21.40
N GLU A 89 15.04 -22.62 -22.03
CA GLU A 89 15.21 -22.63 -23.50
C GLU A 89 14.95 -21.29 -24.25
N LYS A 90 15.31 -20.13 -23.68
CA LYS A 90 15.06 -18.79 -24.28
C LYS A 90 13.58 -18.43 -24.49
N LYS A 91 12.64 -19.14 -23.86
CA LYS A 91 11.22 -18.77 -23.84
C LYS A 91 10.89 -18.03 -22.56
N GLU A 92 10.12 -16.94 -22.68
CA GLU A 92 9.58 -16.20 -21.55
C GLU A 92 8.35 -16.93 -20.99
N PHE A 93 8.38 -17.31 -19.71
CA PHE A 93 7.21 -17.86 -19.02
C PHE A 93 6.69 -16.83 -18.02
N SER A 94 5.45 -16.37 -18.21
CA SER A 94 4.79 -15.50 -17.23
C SER A 94 4.05 -16.36 -16.20
N ASN A 95 4.25 -16.08 -14.92
CA ASN A 95 3.36 -16.59 -13.87
C ASN A 95 2.42 -15.46 -13.44
N LYS A 96 1.13 -15.76 -13.39
CA LYS A 96 0.08 -14.80 -13.05
C LYS A 96 -0.62 -15.20 -11.76
N THR A 97 -0.71 -14.26 -10.82
CA THR A 97 -1.50 -14.39 -9.59
C THR A 97 -2.69 -13.44 -9.66
N ASN A 98 -3.89 -13.90 -9.31
CA ASN A 98 -5.10 -13.08 -9.37
C ASN A 98 -5.45 -12.42 -8.02
N SER A 99 -6.48 -11.56 -8.00
CA SER A 99 -6.92 -10.85 -6.79
C SER A 99 -7.39 -11.79 -5.66
N ILE A 100 -7.99 -12.94 -6.01
CA ILE A 100 -8.50 -13.92 -5.06
C ILE A 100 -7.32 -14.60 -4.35
N ASP A 101 -6.31 -15.03 -5.10
CA ASP A 101 -5.10 -15.65 -4.55
C ASP A 101 -4.38 -14.73 -3.55
N LEU A 102 -4.25 -13.44 -3.89
CA LEU A 102 -3.66 -12.45 -2.98
C LEU A 102 -4.53 -12.25 -1.73
N ALA A 103 -5.84 -12.21 -1.89
CA ALA A 103 -6.77 -12.05 -0.77
C ALA A 103 -6.72 -13.25 0.19
N ILE A 104 -6.62 -14.47 -0.33
CA ILE A 104 -6.47 -15.70 0.46
C ILE A 104 -5.20 -15.63 1.31
N ARG A 105 -4.06 -15.21 0.74
CA ARG A 105 -2.79 -15.09 1.50
C ARG A 105 -2.87 -14.06 2.62
N ILE A 106 -3.52 -12.92 2.38
CA ILE A 106 -3.75 -11.90 3.42
C ILE A 106 -4.67 -12.48 4.50
N TYR A 107 -5.76 -13.14 4.11
CA TYR A 107 -6.70 -13.78 5.04
C TYR A 107 -6.01 -14.80 5.95
N GLU A 108 -5.25 -15.73 5.39
CA GLU A 108 -4.51 -16.74 6.14
C GLU A 108 -3.54 -16.10 7.12
N HIS A 109 -2.82 -15.06 6.69
CA HIS A 109 -1.93 -14.32 7.58
C HIS A 109 -2.70 -13.66 8.73
N LEU A 110 -3.80 -12.97 8.43
CA LEU A 110 -4.62 -12.29 9.44
C LEU A 110 -5.25 -13.25 10.45
N LYS A 111 -5.60 -14.49 10.07
CA LYS A 111 -6.09 -15.49 11.03
C LYS A 111 -5.08 -15.86 12.10
N LEU A 112 -3.78 -15.77 11.79
CA LEU A 112 -2.73 -16.01 12.78
C LEU A 112 -2.70 -14.90 13.84
N HIS A 113 -3.23 -13.72 13.49
CA HIS A 113 -3.42 -12.60 14.40
C HIS A 113 -4.79 -12.70 15.08
N LYS A 114 -4.82 -13.06 16.36
CA LYS A 114 -6.03 -12.97 17.20
C LYS A 114 -6.55 -11.53 17.41
N LYS A 115 -5.96 -10.56 16.71
CA LYS A 115 -6.33 -9.14 16.72
C LYS A 115 -7.57 -8.84 15.87
N TYR A 116 -7.81 -9.63 14.82
CA TYR A 116 -8.86 -9.33 13.84
C TYR A 116 -10.00 -10.35 13.91
N GLN A 117 -11.22 -9.85 13.72
CA GLN A 117 -12.38 -10.66 13.36
C GLN A 117 -12.65 -10.48 11.87
N ILE A 118 -12.72 -11.61 11.17
CA ILE A 118 -12.96 -11.66 9.73
C ILE A 118 -14.40 -12.10 9.52
N SER A 119 -15.19 -11.29 8.81
CA SER A 119 -16.59 -11.58 8.51
C SER A 119 -16.76 -12.07 7.08
N ASN A 120 -17.78 -12.90 6.85
CA ASN A 120 -18.08 -13.50 5.55
C ASN A 120 -16.86 -14.10 4.79
N PRO A 121 -16.16 -15.12 5.33
CA PRO A 121 -14.99 -15.70 4.67
C PRO A 121 -15.25 -16.24 3.26
N LYS A 122 -16.50 -16.62 2.95
CA LYS A 122 -16.90 -17.07 1.60
C LYS A 122 -16.68 -16.00 0.52
N SER A 123 -16.78 -14.72 0.88
CA SER A 123 -16.52 -13.60 -0.05
C SER A 123 -15.05 -13.49 -0.48
N ILE A 124 -14.12 -13.99 0.34
CA ILE A 124 -12.69 -14.02 0.02
C ILE A 124 -12.45 -14.99 -1.13
N PHE A 125 -12.99 -16.20 -1.03
CA PHE A 125 -12.80 -17.27 -2.03
C PHE A 125 -13.58 -17.04 -3.33
N SER A 126 -14.66 -16.25 -3.30
CA SER A 126 -15.50 -15.99 -4.48
C SER A 126 -15.10 -14.72 -5.22
N VAL A 127 -14.77 -13.63 -4.52
CA VAL A 127 -14.54 -12.31 -5.13
C VAL A 127 -13.31 -11.59 -4.61
N GLY A 128 -12.51 -12.21 -3.72
CA GLY A 128 -11.30 -11.60 -3.15
C GLY A 128 -11.58 -10.45 -2.18
N LEU A 129 -12.77 -10.41 -1.58
CA LEU A 129 -13.19 -9.37 -0.63
C LEU A 129 -12.90 -9.83 0.81
N ILE A 130 -12.10 -9.07 1.56
CA ILE A 130 -11.77 -9.35 2.95
C ILE A 130 -12.42 -8.30 3.85
N ASN A 131 -13.44 -8.72 4.61
CA ASN A 131 -14.13 -7.84 5.55
C ASN A 131 -13.55 -8.06 6.95
N ILE A 132 -12.91 -7.04 7.51
CA ILE A 132 -12.22 -7.13 8.79
C ILE A 132 -12.62 -6.01 9.74
N LYS A 133 -12.60 -6.36 11.03
CA LYS A 133 -12.67 -5.44 12.16
C LYS A 133 -11.69 -5.89 13.24
N ARG A 134 -11.28 -5.00 14.15
CA ARG A 134 -10.43 -5.41 15.28
C ARG A 134 -11.28 -5.91 16.46
N ASN A 135 -10.74 -6.89 17.18
CA ASN A 135 -11.38 -7.48 18.36
C ASN A 135 -11.33 -6.57 19.58
N ASP A 136 -10.34 -5.65 19.62
CA ASP A 136 -10.19 -4.65 20.68
C ASP A 136 -11.06 -3.40 20.47
N GLY A 137 -11.85 -3.35 19.40
CA GLY A 137 -12.73 -2.21 19.08
C GLY A 137 -12.01 -0.98 18.54
N GLU A 138 -10.68 -1.01 18.42
CA GLU A 138 -9.90 0.09 17.86
C GLU A 138 -10.06 0.20 16.34
N LYS A 139 -9.72 1.36 15.79
CA LYS A 139 -9.68 1.56 14.34
C LYS A 139 -8.57 0.71 13.70
N ILE A 140 -8.85 0.23 12.50
CA ILE A 140 -7.86 -0.33 11.59
C ILE A 140 -7.25 0.82 10.80
N ILE A 141 -5.93 0.84 10.72
CA ILE A 141 -5.17 1.84 9.97
C ILE A 141 -4.59 1.18 8.73
N VAL A 142 -4.92 1.69 7.54
CA VAL A 142 -4.32 1.24 6.29
C VAL A 142 -3.52 2.38 5.67
N LYS A 143 -2.26 2.11 5.32
CA LYS A 143 -1.40 3.08 4.63
C LYS A 143 -0.94 2.51 3.29
N LYS A 144 -1.31 3.16 2.19
CA LYS A 144 -0.96 2.74 0.82
C LYS A 144 -0.53 3.94 -0.02
N LYS A 145 0.14 3.71 -1.15
CA LYS A 145 0.33 4.77 -2.16
C LYS A 145 -1.02 5.14 -2.77
N HIS A 146 -1.21 6.39 -3.17
CA HIS A 146 -2.50 6.86 -3.73
C HIS A 146 -3.02 5.98 -4.88
N LEU A 147 -2.15 5.65 -5.84
CA LEU A 147 -2.46 4.80 -7.01
C LEU A 147 -2.24 3.30 -6.77
N TYR A 148 -2.10 2.87 -5.52
CA TYR A 148 -1.98 1.44 -5.22
C TYR A 148 -3.35 0.77 -5.44
N PRO A 149 -3.44 -0.33 -6.21
CA PRO A 149 -4.70 -0.93 -6.65
C PRO A 149 -5.39 -1.76 -5.56
N LEU A 150 -5.55 -1.16 -4.37
CA LEU A 150 -6.27 -1.71 -3.23
C LEU A 150 -7.46 -0.80 -2.92
N LEU A 151 -8.65 -1.34 -3.14
CA LEU A 151 -9.93 -0.72 -2.82
C LEU A 151 -10.24 -0.96 -1.34
N ILE A 152 -10.64 0.11 -0.64
CA ILE A 152 -10.89 0.08 0.80
C ILE A 152 -12.22 0.78 1.09
N ASN A 153 -13.24 -0.03 1.32
CA ASN A 153 -14.60 0.44 1.62
C ASN A 153 -14.94 0.26 3.10
N ASN A 154 -16.09 0.79 3.52
CA ASN A 154 -16.67 0.49 4.83
C ASN A 154 -17.23 -0.94 4.86
#